data_AF-A0A661GPG3-F1
#
_entry.id   AF-A0A661GPG3-F1
#
_cell.length_a   1.000
_cell.length_b   1.000
_cell.length_c   1.000
_cell.angle_alpha   90.00
_cell.angle_beta   90.00
_cell.angle_gamma   90.00
#
_symmetry.space_group_name_H-M   'P 1'
#
loop_
_entity.id
_entity.type
_entity.pdbx_description
1 polymer ?
#
loop_
_entity_poly.entity_id
_entity_poly.type
_entity_poly.pdbx_seq_one_letter_code
_entity_poly.pdbx_strand_id
1 'polypeptide(L)'
;APRAPCTAPPHSPDKLTDSLAAPAALANADVPERQPALDAFHARWHSDPLVRDTWFSIQAPSRLPGRLATIRALMRDPAFSLRNPNRVRALVGAFCHGNPAQFHATDGSGYAFLGEQVRTLNGSNPQVAARLLGAFGQWRRYNPVRQALIQVELESILKLSELSRDLFEVATKLLASAAREQGTT
;
A
#
# COMPACT_ATOMS: atom_id res chain seq x y z
N ALA A 1 -34.65 43.36 -14.91
CA ALA A 1 -33.32 43.33 -14.26
C ALA A 1 -32.67 41.97 -14.54
N PRO A 2 -31.45 41.92 -15.11
CA PRO A 2 -30.79 40.65 -15.38
C PRO A 2 -30.25 40.02 -14.08
N ARG A 3 -30.40 38.69 -13.97
CA ARG A 3 -29.86 37.87 -12.88
C ARG A 3 -28.33 37.99 -12.86
N ALA A 4 -27.77 38.35 -11.70
CA ALA A 4 -26.33 38.30 -11.46
C ALA A 4 -25.82 36.85 -11.61
N PRO A 5 -24.66 36.62 -12.25
CA PRO A 5 -24.05 35.31 -12.27
C PRO A 5 -23.60 34.94 -10.85
N CYS A 6 -23.96 33.74 -10.38
CA CYS A 6 -23.37 33.14 -9.19
C CYS A 6 -21.87 32.95 -9.44
N THR A 7 -21.05 33.92 -9.03
CA THR A 7 -19.62 33.73 -8.91
C THR A 7 -19.38 32.81 -7.73
N ALA A 8 -19.03 31.55 -8.01
CA ALA A 8 -18.45 30.67 -7.01
C ALA A 8 -17.23 31.39 -6.37
N PRO A 9 -17.04 31.31 -5.05
CA PRO A 9 -15.92 31.98 -4.40
C PRO A 9 -14.59 31.45 -4.97
N PRO A 10 -13.56 32.31 -5.10
CA PRO A 10 -12.24 31.85 -5.51
C PRO A 10 -11.75 30.76 -4.54
N HIS A 11 -11.35 29.60 -5.07
CA HIS A 11 -10.73 28.54 -4.30
C HIS A 11 -9.45 29.10 -3.66
N SER A 12 -9.46 29.37 -2.36
CA SER A 12 -8.25 29.69 -1.62
C SER A 12 -7.38 28.42 -1.59
N PRO A 13 -6.21 28.39 -2.24
CA PRO A 13 -5.36 27.20 -2.30
C PRO A 13 -4.81 26.76 -0.94
N ASP A 14 -5.16 27.46 0.15
CA ASP A 14 -4.79 27.17 1.53
C ASP A 14 -5.56 25.99 2.15
N LYS A 15 -6.64 25.56 1.51
CA LYS A 15 -7.37 24.37 1.96
C LYS A 15 -6.69 23.12 1.42
N LEU A 16 -6.45 22.15 2.31
CA LEU A 16 -5.91 20.83 1.99
C LEU A 16 -6.57 20.20 0.76
N THR A 17 -7.90 20.28 0.67
CA THR A 17 -8.69 19.70 -0.42
C THR A 17 -8.32 20.28 -1.79
N ASP A 18 -8.14 21.61 -1.87
CA ASP A 18 -7.79 22.30 -3.12
C ASP A 18 -6.33 22.00 -3.50
N SER A 19 -5.44 21.91 -2.50
CA SER A 19 -4.03 21.53 -2.71
C SER A 19 -3.85 20.06 -3.15
N LEU A 20 -4.77 19.16 -2.79
CA LEU A 20 -4.65 17.72 -3.08
C LEU A 20 -5.15 17.34 -4.49
N ALA A 21 -6.06 18.14 -5.08
CA ALA A 21 -6.74 17.79 -6.32
C ALA A 21 -5.76 17.53 -7.48
N ALA A 22 -4.81 18.45 -7.69
CA ALA A 22 -3.79 18.32 -8.73
C ALA A 22 -2.84 17.12 -8.54
N PRO A 23 -2.14 16.95 -7.39
CA PRO A 23 -1.25 15.81 -7.20
C PRO A 23 -2.01 14.47 -7.23
N ALA A 24 -3.25 14.40 -6.75
CA ALA A 24 -4.05 13.18 -6.83
C ALA A 24 -4.41 12.81 -8.28
N ALA A 25 -4.79 13.80 -9.10
CA ALA A 25 -5.08 13.57 -10.53
C ALA A 25 -3.83 13.14 -11.30
N LEU A 26 -2.66 13.70 -10.95
CA LEU A 26 -1.40 13.43 -11.63
C LEU A 26 -0.70 12.16 -11.14
N ALA A 27 -1.02 11.64 -9.95
CA ALA A 27 -0.30 10.52 -9.33
C ALA A 27 -0.21 9.24 -10.20
N ASN A 28 -1.16 9.05 -11.12
CA ASN A 28 -1.19 7.94 -12.07
C ASN A 28 -0.94 8.36 -13.54
N ALA A 29 -0.58 9.62 -13.79
CA ALA A 29 -0.29 10.13 -15.13
C ALA A 29 1.21 10.04 -15.45
N ASP A 30 1.57 9.58 -16.65
CA ASP A 30 2.96 9.57 -17.12
C ASP A 30 3.30 10.88 -17.84
N VAL A 31 3.32 11.96 -17.06
CA VAL A 31 3.52 13.33 -17.55
C VAL A 31 4.57 14.04 -16.70
N PRO A 32 5.35 14.98 -17.27
CA PRO A 32 6.44 15.65 -16.55
C PRO A 32 5.97 16.45 -15.34
N GLU A 33 4.71 16.90 -15.31
CA GLU A 33 4.09 17.66 -14.23
C GLU A 33 3.84 16.82 -12.96
N ARG A 34 3.85 15.49 -13.06
CA ARG A 34 3.52 14.60 -11.94
C ARG A 34 4.45 14.81 -10.74
N GLN A 35 5.75 14.65 -10.96
CA GLN A 35 6.72 14.68 -9.86
C GLN A 35 6.77 16.06 -9.20
N PRO A 36 6.83 17.18 -9.96
CA PRO A 36 6.73 18.52 -9.39
C PRO A 36 5.46 18.74 -8.55
N ALA A 37 4.30 18.25 -8.99
CA ALA A 37 3.06 18.39 -8.23
C ALA A 37 3.08 17.59 -6.91
N LEU A 38 3.61 16.37 -6.93
CA LEU A 38 3.76 15.54 -5.73
C LEU A 38 4.77 16.14 -4.74
N ASP A 39 5.89 16.66 -5.24
CA ASP A 39 6.95 17.26 -4.42
C ASP A 39 6.48 18.59 -3.80
N ALA A 40 5.80 19.43 -4.57
CA ALA A 40 5.23 20.68 -4.07
C ALA A 40 4.20 20.43 -2.96
N PHE A 41 3.34 19.41 -3.12
CA PHE A 41 2.41 19.01 -2.07
C PHE A 41 3.13 18.51 -0.83
N HIS A 42 4.16 17.67 -1.00
CA HIS A 42 4.94 17.15 0.11
C HIS A 42 5.63 18.27 0.88
N ALA A 43 6.39 19.13 0.20
CA ALA A 43 7.14 20.23 0.83
C ALA A 43 6.22 21.16 1.64
N ARG A 44 5.03 21.47 1.10
CA ARG A 44 4.06 22.33 1.76
C ARG A 44 3.47 21.71 3.02
N TRP A 45 3.09 20.44 2.97
CA TRP A 45 2.35 19.78 4.03
C TRP A 45 3.18 18.79 4.85
N HIS A 46 4.50 18.80 4.68
CA HIS A 46 5.40 17.86 5.35
C HIS A 46 5.36 17.99 6.87
N SER A 47 4.76 19.00 7.49
CA SER A 47 4.64 19.07 8.96
C SER A 47 3.36 18.44 9.50
N ASP A 48 2.34 18.22 8.66
CA ASP A 48 1.05 17.66 9.06
C ASP A 48 1.05 16.12 8.90
N PRO A 49 0.94 15.36 10.01
CA PRO A 49 0.90 13.92 9.96
C PRO A 49 -0.19 13.38 9.03
N LEU A 50 -1.44 13.83 9.13
CA LEU A 50 -2.54 13.27 8.35
C LEU A 50 -2.35 13.52 6.85
N VAL A 51 -1.82 14.68 6.49
CA VAL A 51 -1.59 15.02 5.08
C VAL A 51 -0.47 14.19 4.48
N ARG A 52 0.58 13.88 5.25
CA ARG A 52 1.62 12.95 4.79
C ARG A 52 1.05 11.55 4.49
N ASP A 53 0.04 11.07 5.25
CA ASP A 53 -0.58 9.75 4.97
C ASP A 53 -1.24 9.79 3.61
N THR A 54 -1.97 10.88 3.34
CA THR A 54 -2.60 11.13 2.05
C THR A 54 -1.56 11.16 0.93
N TRP A 55 -0.43 11.84 1.13
CA TRP A 55 0.63 11.91 0.13
C TRP A 55 1.23 10.54 -0.25
N PHE A 56 1.47 9.66 0.73
CA PHE A 56 1.88 8.28 0.43
C PHE A 56 0.76 7.50 -0.27
N SER A 57 -0.48 7.65 0.21
CA SER A 57 -1.64 6.89 -0.26
C SER A 57 -2.02 7.18 -1.71
N ILE A 58 -1.89 8.43 -2.18
CA ILE A 58 -2.23 8.78 -3.57
C ILE A 58 -1.23 8.21 -4.58
N GLN A 59 0.03 7.97 -4.16
CA GLN A 59 1.10 7.49 -5.05
C GLN A 59 1.16 5.96 -5.14
N ALA A 60 0.77 5.27 -4.06
CA ALA A 60 0.87 3.83 -3.94
C ALA A 60 0.08 3.02 -5.00
N PRO A 61 -1.17 3.39 -5.38
CA PRO A 61 -1.96 2.64 -6.36
C PRO A 61 -1.57 2.89 -7.82
N SER A 62 -0.59 3.77 -8.09
CA SER A 62 -0.19 4.15 -9.45
C SER A 62 0.29 2.94 -10.26
N ARG A 63 -0.23 2.76 -11.48
CA ARG A 63 0.05 1.64 -12.40
C ARG A 63 1.28 1.86 -13.27
N LEU A 64 2.00 2.96 -13.05
CA LEU A 64 3.17 3.30 -13.83
C LEU A 64 4.29 2.26 -13.63
N PRO A 65 5.14 2.02 -14.65
CA PRO A 65 6.21 1.03 -14.57
C PRO A 65 7.15 1.26 -13.38
N GLY A 66 7.71 0.18 -12.85
CA GLY A 66 8.67 0.25 -11.74
C GLY A 66 8.06 0.70 -10.42
N ARG A 67 6.74 0.56 -10.22
CA ARG A 67 6.09 1.13 -9.04
C ARG A 67 6.68 0.62 -7.74
N LEU A 68 6.97 -0.68 -7.65
CA LEU A 68 7.57 -1.27 -6.45
C LEU A 68 8.90 -0.60 -6.06
N ALA A 69 9.74 -0.24 -7.04
CA ALA A 69 10.98 0.48 -6.77
C ALA A 69 10.71 1.85 -6.14
N THR A 70 9.67 2.55 -6.59
CA THR A 70 9.27 3.82 -5.98
C THR A 70 8.63 3.64 -4.60
N ILE A 71 7.85 2.59 -4.36
CA ILE A 71 7.36 2.29 -3.00
C ILE A 71 8.55 2.12 -2.04
N ARG A 72 9.57 1.37 -2.47
CA ARG A 72 10.81 1.20 -1.70
C ARG A 72 11.56 2.52 -1.52
N ALA A 73 11.55 3.41 -2.51
CA ALA A 73 12.13 4.76 -2.38
C ALA A 73 11.35 5.63 -1.38
N LEU A 74 10.02 5.63 -1.44
CA LEU A 74 9.14 6.36 -0.53
C LEU A 74 9.28 5.87 0.93
N MET A 75 9.59 4.59 1.13
CA MET A 75 9.89 4.06 2.47
C MET A 75 11.18 4.61 3.09
N ARG A 76 12.07 5.22 2.29
CA ARG A 76 13.29 5.89 2.76
C ARG A 76 13.06 7.36 3.05
N ASP A 77 11.87 7.89 2.78
CA ASP A 77 11.53 9.27 3.08
C ASP A 77 11.55 9.49 4.60
N PRO A 78 12.12 10.62 5.11
CA PRO A 78 12.13 10.93 6.53
C PRO A 78 10.75 10.98 7.20
N ALA A 79 9.69 11.22 6.42
CA ALA A 79 8.30 11.22 6.88
C ALA A 79 7.71 9.81 7.00
N PHE A 80 8.40 8.77 6.53
CA PHE A 80 7.96 7.38 6.64
C PHE A 80 8.59 6.68 7.86
N SER A 81 7.78 5.89 8.57
CA SER A 81 8.26 5.04 9.65
C SER A 81 7.41 3.79 9.77
N LEU A 82 8.04 2.62 9.78
CA LEU A 82 7.38 1.34 10.02
C LEU A 82 6.78 1.23 11.43
N ARG A 83 7.22 2.07 12.38
CA ARG A 83 6.64 2.10 13.74
C ARG A 83 5.27 2.76 13.79
N ASN A 84 4.89 3.53 12.76
CA ASN A 84 3.61 4.20 12.70
C ASN A 84 2.61 3.36 11.86
N PRO A 85 1.56 2.77 12.47
CA PRO A 85 0.59 1.94 11.76
C PRO A 85 -0.10 2.66 10.59
N ASN A 86 -0.35 3.96 10.73
CA ASN A 86 -0.99 4.75 9.68
C ASN A 86 -0.07 4.89 8.47
N ARG A 87 1.23 5.13 8.67
CA ARG A 87 2.24 5.16 7.59
C ARG A 87 2.29 3.85 6.83
N VAL A 88 2.37 2.75 7.58
CA VAL A 88 2.42 1.40 7.00
C VAL A 88 1.17 1.14 6.15
N ARG A 89 -0.01 1.50 6.66
CA ARG A 89 -1.26 1.39 5.91
C ARG A 89 -1.28 2.29 4.67
N ALA A 90 -0.85 3.53 4.80
CA ALA A 90 -0.88 4.55 3.76
C ALA A 90 0.05 4.25 2.58
N LEU A 91 1.16 3.54 2.81
CA LEU A 91 2.11 3.20 1.74
C LEU A 91 2.07 1.71 1.36
N VAL A 92 2.46 0.83 2.29
CA VAL A 92 2.59 -0.61 2.04
C VAL A 92 1.20 -1.23 1.83
N GLY A 93 0.27 -0.93 2.74
CA GLY A 93 -1.11 -1.42 2.63
C GLY A 93 -1.80 -0.91 1.36
N ALA A 94 -1.66 0.37 1.04
CA ALA A 94 -2.22 0.97 -0.17
C ALA A 94 -1.62 0.38 -1.45
N PHE A 95 -0.33 0.04 -1.48
CA PHE A 95 0.28 -0.67 -2.61
C PHE A 95 -0.33 -2.07 -2.79
N CYS A 96 -0.40 -2.86 -1.72
CA CYS A 96 -0.87 -4.25 -1.81
C CYS A 96 -2.33 -4.35 -2.28
N HIS A 97 -3.20 -3.44 -1.83
CA HIS A 97 -4.63 -3.46 -2.17
C HIS A 97 -4.98 -2.60 -3.38
N GLY A 98 -4.26 -1.49 -3.58
CA GLY A 98 -4.56 -0.50 -4.62
C GLY A 98 -3.84 -0.75 -5.95
N ASN A 99 -2.84 -1.64 -5.98
CA ASN A 99 -2.07 -1.94 -7.18
C ASN A 99 -1.94 -3.44 -7.46
N PRO A 100 -3.02 -4.13 -7.82
CA PRO A 100 -2.98 -5.58 -8.07
C PRO A 100 -2.05 -5.95 -9.23
N ALA A 101 -1.86 -5.07 -10.22
CA ALA A 101 -0.98 -5.33 -11.36
C ALA A 101 0.49 -5.49 -10.95
N GLN A 102 0.97 -4.64 -10.04
CA GLN A 102 2.35 -4.69 -9.56
C GLN A 102 2.49 -5.60 -8.33
N PHE A 103 1.49 -5.65 -7.45
CA PHE A 103 1.52 -6.55 -6.29
C PHE A 103 1.48 -8.02 -6.71
N HIS A 104 0.65 -8.38 -7.71
CA HIS A 104 0.58 -9.72 -8.28
C HIS A 104 1.41 -9.87 -9.57
N ALA A 105 2.56 -9.20 -9.64
CA ALA A 105 3.53 -9.40 -10.71
C ALA A 105 3.91 -10.89 -10.82
N THR A 106 4.15 -11.37 -12.04
CA THR A 106 4.45 -12.79 -12.31
C THR A 106 5.75 -13.27 -11.67
N ASP A 107 6.66 -12.35 -11.37
CA ASP A 107 7.94 -12.63 -10.72
C ASP A 107 7.83 -12.77 -9.18
N GLY A 108 6.65 -12.50 -8.59
CA GLY A 108 6.42 -12.58 -7.15
C GLY A 108 7.07 -11.46 -6.33
N SER A 109 7.64 -10.44 -6.98
CA SER A 109 8.36 -9.34 -6.31
C SER A 109 7.49 -8.57 -5.31
N GLY A 110 6.21 -8.38 -5.61
CA GLY A 110 5.24 -7.78 -4.69
C GLY A 110 4.98 -8.65 -3.44
N TYR A 111 4.98 -9.97 -3.59
CA TYR A 111 4.79 -10.90 -2.47
C TYR A 111 6.01 -10.93 -1.56
N ALA A 112 7.20 -11.04 -2.14
CA ALA A 112 8.46 -10.98 -1.41
C ALA A 112 8.60 -9.65 -0.64
N PHE A 113 8.19 -8.53 -1.27
CA PHE A 113 8.14 -7.23 -0.62
C PHE A 113 7.20 -7.22 0.61
N LEU A 114 5.97 -7.73 0.48
CA LEU A 114 5.06 -7.81 1.63
C LEU A 114 5.63 -8.70 2.73
N GLY A 115 6.20 -9.86 2.37
CA GLY A 115 6.85 -10.77 3.32
C GLY A 115 7.98 -10.09 4.10
N GLU A 116 8.83 -9.30 3.44
CA GLU A 116 9.89 -8.50 4.08
C GLU A 116 9.32 -7.53 5.13
N GLN A 117 8.24 -6.81 4.78
CA GLN A 117 7.63 -5.85 5.71
C GLN A 117 6.96 -6.55 6.90
N VAL A 118 6.27 -7.67 6.63
CA VAL A 118 5.65 -8.49 7.67
C VAL A 118 6.69 -9.07 8.62
N ARG A 119 7.81 -9.60 8.10
CA ARG A 119 8.94 -10.11 8.92
C ARG A 119 9.54 -9.01 9.80
N THR A 120 9.72 -7.81 9.25
CA THR A 120 10.23 -6.65 10.01
C THR A 120 9.26 -6.25 11.12
N LEU A 121 7.95 -6.21 10.81
CA LEU A 121 6.92 -5.82 11.75
C LEU A 121 6.58 -6.90 12.78
N ASN A 122 6.90 -8.17 12.52
CA ASN A 122 6.66 -9.27 13.45
C ASN A 122 7.26 -9.00 14.84
N GLY A 123 8.47 -8.43 14.92
CA GLY A 123 9.10 -8.10 16.20
C GLY A 123 8.60 -6.78 16.81
N SER A 124 8.34 -5.76 16.00
CA SER A 124 8.03 -4.41 16.50
C SER A 124 6.55 -4.12 16.68
N ASN A 125 5.70 -4.68 15.82
CA ASN A 125 4.25 -4.48 15.81
C ASN A 125 3.51 -5.67 15.15
N PRO A 126 3.39 -6.82 15.86
CA PRO A 126 2.69 -8.02 15.39
C PRO A 126 1.30 -7.79 14.80
N GLN A 127 0.52 -6.89 15.40
CA GLN A 127 -0.86 -6.62 14.98
C GLN A 127 -0.91 -5.96 13.60
N VAL A 128 0.00 -5.02 13.33
CA VAL A 128 0.12 -4.40 12.00
C VAL A 128 0.64 -5.41 10.98
N ALA A 129 1.61 -6.25 11.37
CA ALA A 129 2.12 -7.33 10.52
C ALA A 129 0.98 -8.28 10.09
N ALA A 130 0.18 -8.74 11.05
CA ALA A 130 -0.95 -9.63 10.81
C ALA A 130 -2.02 -8.97 9.90
N ARG A 131 -2.33 -7.69 10.13
CA ARG A 131 -3.25 -6.94 9.26
C ARG A 131 -2.73 -6.79 7.84
N LEU A 132 -1.45 -6.53 7.66
CA LEU A 132 -0.82 -6.45 6.34
C LEU A 132 -0.84 -7.80 5.62
N LEU A 133 -0.57 -8.90 6.34
CA LEU A 133 -0.59 -10.25 5.78
C LEU A 133 -1.98 -10.61 5.21
N GLY A 134 -3.04 -9.98 5.71
CA GLY A 134 -4.39 -10.06 5.16
C GLY A 134 -4.52 -9.69 3.68
N ALA A 135 -3.54 -9.00 3.08
CA ALA A 135 -3.50 -8.76 1.63
C ALA A 135 -3.43 -10.07 0.81
N PHE A 136 -2.94 -11.16 1.40
CA PHE A 136 -3.03 -12.50 0.81
C PHE A 136 -4.40 -13.15 0.94
N GLY A 137 -5.41 -12.51 1.54
CA GLY A 137 -6.71 -13.12 1.85
C GLY A 137 -7.45 -13.78 0.68
N GLN A 138 -7.22 -13.34 -0.56
CA GLN A 138 -7.87 -13.86 -1.77
C GLN A 138 -6.93 -14.69 -2.66
N TRP A 139 -5.77 -15.10 -2.13
CA TRP A 139 -4.68 -15.70 -2.92
C TRP A 139 -5.08 -16.96 -3.72
N ARG A 140 -6.09 -17.70 -3.26
CA ARG A 140 -6.62 -18.91 -3.91
C ARG A 140 -7.35 -18.65 -5.23
N ARG A 141 -7.78 -17.41 -5.49
CA ARG A 141 -8.49 -17.04 -6.74
C ARG A 141 -7.55 -16.79 -7.92
N TYR A 142 -6.25 -16.70 -7.67
CA TYR A 142 -5.25 -16.47 -8.72
C TYR A 142 -4.81 -17.78 -9.38
N ASN A 143 -4.10 -17.66 -10.50
CA ASN A 143 -3.56 -18.84 -11.20
C ASN A 143 -2.54 -19.62 -10.35
N PRO A 144 -2.28 -20.90 -10.67
CA PRO A 144 -1.40 -21.77 -9.89
C PRO A 144 0.00 -21.20 -9.64
N VAL A 145 0.57 -20.46 -10.61
CA VAL A 145 1.89 -19.81 -10.47
C VAL A 145 1.88 -18.81 -9.32
N ARG A 146 0.88 -17.94 -9.24
CA ARG A 146 0.76 -16.95 -8.15
C ARG A 146 0.43 -17.60 -6.83
N GLN A 147 -0.40 -18.65 -6.85
CA GLN A 147 -0.69 -19.41 -5.65
C GLN A 147 0.59 -19.97 -5.05
N ALA A 148 1.42 -20.64 -5.84
CA ALA A 148 2.69 -21.20 -5.39
C ALA A 148 3.60 -20.13 -4.77
N LEU A 149 3.74 -18.97 -5.41
CA LEU A 149 4.58 -17.89 -4.89
C LEU A 149 4.07 -17.31 -3.55
N ILE A 150 2.75 -17.11 -3.41
CA ILE A 150 2.16 -16.64 -2.15
C ILE A 150 2.28 -17.72 -1.06
N GLN A 151 2.10 -18.99 -1.42
CA GLN A 151 2.25 -20.11 -0.50
C GLN A 151 3.67 -20.17 0.07
N VAL A 152 4.70 -20.01 -0.77
CA VAL A 152 6.11 -19.98 -0.34
C VAL A 152 6.34 -18.86 0.68
N GLU A 153 5.80 -17.66 0.45
CA GLU A 153 5.94 -16.56 1.43
C GLU A 153 5.20 -16.84 2.74
N LEU A 154 3.97 -17.38 2.70
CA LEU A 154 3.22 -17.76 3.90
C LEU A 154 3.94 -18.85 4.71
N GLU A 155 4.45 -19.88 4.04
CA GLU A 155 5.24 -20.94 4.67
C GLU A 155 6.56 -20.42 5.24
N SER A 156 7.22 -19.49 4.55
CA SER A 156 8.43 -18.84 5.05
C SER A 156 8.16 -18.04 6.32
N ILE A 157 7.03 -17.33 6.40
CA ILE A 157 6.62 -16.59 7.60
C ILE A 157 6.36 -17.54 8.77
N LEU A 158 5.73 -18.70 8.53
CA LEU A 158 5.50 -19.71 9.57
C LEU A 158 6.79 -20.33 10.12
N LYS A 159 7.90 -20.23 9.39
CA LYS A 159 9.21 -20.77 9.80
C LYS A 159 10.07 -19.76 10.59
N LEU A 160 9.55 -18.58 10.91
CA LEU A 160 10.27 -17.61 11.75
C LEU A 160 10.46 -18.19 13.17
N SER A 161 11.68 -18.09 13.70
CA SER A 161 12.01 -18.59 15.04
C SER A 161 11.22 -17.90 16.15
N GLU A 162 11.05 -16.58 16.05
CA GLU A 162 10.33 -15.74 17.01
C GLU A 162 9.00 -15.26 16.40
N LEU A 163 8.20 -16.19 15.88
CA LEU A 163 6.92 -15.86 15.27
C LEU A 163 5.91 -15.41 16.33
N SER A 164 5.36 -14.20 16.15
CA SER A 164 4.30 -13.70 17.02
C SER A 164 3.01 -14.50 16.84
N ARG A 165 2.23 -14.60 17.93
CA ARG A 165 0.95 -15.31 17.95
C ARG A 165 -0.04 -14.76 16.91
N ASP A 166 -0.19 -13.44 16.82
CA ASP A 166 -1.07 -12.78 15.83
C ASP A 166 -0.73 -13.20 14.40
N LEU A 167 0.57 -13.26 14.09
CA LEU A 167 1.02 -13.60 12.75
C LEU A 167 0.89 -15.10 12.46
N PHE A 168 1.17 -15.96 13.44
CA PHE A 168 0.92 -17.39 13.35
C PHE A 168 -0.55 -17.70 13.07
N GLU A 169 -1.48 -17.10 13.82
CA GLU A 169 -2.91 -17.32 13.66
C GLU A 169 -3.39 -16.92 12.25
N VAL A 170 -2.97 -15.74 11.76
CA VAL A 170 -3.36 -15.27 10.43
C VAL A 170 -2.72 -16.12 9.32
N ALA A 171 -1.41 -16.38 9.39
CA ALA A 171 -0.72 -17.17 8.38
C ALA A 171 -1.26 -18.60 8.28
N THR A 172 -1.51 -19.25 9.43
CA THR A 172 -2.10 -20.60 9.49
C THR A 172 -3.51 -20.59 8.91
N LYS A 173 -4.33 -19.59 9.23
CA LYS A 173 -5.69 -19.48 8.66
C LYS A 173 -5.67 -19.28 7.14
N LEU A 174 -4.75 -18.45 6.63
CA LEU A 174 -4.58 -18.21 5.19
C LEU A 174 -4.07 -19.45 4.45
N LEU A 175 -3.23 -20.27 5.07
CA LEU A 175 -2.83 -21.55 4.50
C LEU A 175 -3.92 -22.61 4.64
N ALA A 176 -4.69 -22.65 5.73
CA ALA A 176 -5.75 -23.65 5.92
C ALA A 176 -6.93 -23.47 4.96
N SER A 177 -7.19 -22.24 4.47
CA SER A 177 -8.18 -22.03 3.41
C SER A 177 -7.80 -22.75 2.10
N ALA A 178 -6.56 -23.23 1.96
CA ALA A 178 -6.14 -24.15 0.91
C ALA A 178 -6.83 -25.51 0.92
N ALA A 179 -7.01 -26.08 2.11
CA ALA A 179 -7.32 -27.49 2.27
C ALA A 179 -8.82 -27.77 2.11
N ARG A 180 -9.66 -26.74 2.30
CA ARG A 180 -11.12 -26.89 2.34
C ARG A 180 -11.78 -26.96 0.96
N GLU A 181 -11.13 -26.48 -0.10
CA GLU A 181 -11.70 -26.46 -1.46
C GLU A 181 -11.20 -27.63 -2.33
N GLN A 182 -10.15 -28.34 -1.91
CA GLN A 182 -9.63 -29.54 -2.60
C GLN A 182 -10.41 -30.82 -2.26
N GLY A 183 -11.43 -30.73 -1.41
CA GLY A 183 -12.27 -31.85 -0.95
C GLY A 183 -13.69 -31.86 -1.55
N THR A 184 -13.95 -31.13 -2.62
CA THR A 184 -15.24 -31.17 -3.33
C THR A 184 -14.99 -31.53 -4.79
N THR A 185 -14.88 -32.83 -5.04
CA THR A 185 -15.07 -33.45 -6.36
C THR A 185 -16.07 -34.57 -6.21
#